data_AF-A0A7V9RHW3-F1
#
_entry.id   AF-A0A7V9RHW3-F1
#
_cell.length_a   1.000
_cell.length_b   1.000
_cell.length_c   1.000
_cell.angle_alpha   90.00
_cell.angle_beta   90.00
_cell.angle_gamma   90.00
#
_symmetry.space_group_name_H-M   'P 1'
#
loop_
_entity.id
_entity.type
_entity.pdbx_description
1 polymer ?
#
loop_
_entity_poly.entity_id
_entity_poly.type
_entity_poly.pdbx_seq_one_letter_code
_entity_poly.pdbx_strand_id
1 'polypeptide(L)' 'MANIASQKKRIARTAREREENLRIASSVKTYFKRLEVAVSSGDDATAEAEHKQLVSRIDKAVQKGAMHR' A
#
# COMPACT_ATOMS: atom_id res chain seq x y z
N MET A 1 28.88 2.40 1.64
CA MET A 1 29.00 3.31 0.47
C MET A 1 29.22 2.46 -0.77
N ALA A 2 28.49 2.69 -1.87
CA ALA A 2 28.72 1.96 -3.11
C ALA A 2 29.89 2.58 -3.87
N ASN A 3 30.89 1.78 -4.23
CA ASN A 3 32.08 2.27 -4.94
C ASN A 3 31.97 2.11 -6.46
N ILE A 4 31.07 1.25 -6.94
CA ILE A 4 30.80 1.04 -8.36
C ILE A 4 29.64 1.95 -8.81
N ALA A 5 29.77 2.60 -9.97
CA ALA A 5 28.73 3.50 -10.50
C ALA A 5 27.35 2.82 -10.64
N SER A 6 27.32 1.58 -11.11
CA SER A 6 26.09 0.78 -11.23
C SER A 6 25.43 0.51 -9.87
N GLN A 7 26.22 0.30 -8.81
CA GLN A 7 25.72 0.11 -7.46
C GLN A 7 25.14 1.40 -6.88
N LYS A 8 25.80 2.56 -7.09
CA LYS A 8 25.25 3.88 -6.70
C LYS A 8 23.88 4.12 -7.34
N LYS A 9 23.74 3.80 -8.65
CA LYS A 9 22.46 3.88 -9.37
C LYS A 9 21.40 2.94 -8.79
N ARG A 10 21.76 1.70 -8.44
CA ARG A 10 20.84 0.73 -7.82
C ARG A 10 20.33 1.22 -6.47
N ILE A 11 21.20 1.75 -5.60
CA ILE A 11 20.80 2.32 -4.30
C ILE A 11 19.76 3.43 -4.49
N ALA A 12 20.02 4.38 -5.40
CA ALA A 12 19.10 5.49 -5.68
C ALA A 12 17.75 5.01 -6.25
N ARG A 13 17.74 3.93 -7.05
CA ARG A 13 16.50 3.33 -7.55
C ARG A 13 15.72 2.64 -6.42
N THR A 14 16.39 1.78 -5.65
CA THR A 14 15.75 1.04 -4.54
C THR A 14 15.19 1.97 -3.48
N ALA A 15 15.84 3.09 -3.18
CA ALA A 15 15.32 4.08 -2.25
C ALA A 15 13.98 4.67 -2.72
N ARG A 16 13.88 5.02 -4.02
CA ARG A 16 12.64 5.56 -4.62
C ARG A 16 11.52 4.51 -4.64
N GLU A 17 11.83 3.30 -5.11
CA GLU A 17 10.87 2.18 -5.13
C GLU A 17 10.37 1.86 -3.72
N ARG A 18 11.26 1.87 -2.71
CA ARG A 18 10.89 1.65 -1.31
C ARG A 18 9.91 2.70 -0.80
N GLU A 19 10.13 3.98 -1.10
CA GLU A 19 9.24 5.06 -0.68
C GLU A 19 7.85 4.95 -1.33
N GLU A 20 7.80 4.62 -2.62
CA GLU A 20 6.56 4.39 -3.35
C GLU A 20 5.79 3.20 -2.79
N ASN A 21 6.46 2.05 -2.60
CA ASN A 21 5.85 0.85 -2.05
C ASN A 21 5.36 1.06 -0.62
N LEU A 22 6.13 1.80 0.19
CA LEU A 22 5.74 2.15 1.56
C LEU A 22 4.42 2.95 1.56
N ARG A 23 4.30 3.97 0.70
CA ARG A 23 3.08 4.79 0.58
C ARG A 23 1.86 3.96 0.17
N ILE A 24 2.03 3.07 -0.79
CA ILE A 24 0.95 2.21 -1.28
C ILE A 24 0.53 1.23 -0.16
N ALA A 25 1.47 0.54 0.46
CA ALA A 25 1.20 -0.44 1.51
C ALA A 25 0.60 0.21 2.76
N SER A 26 1.08 1.39 3.16
CA SER A 26 0.52 2.14 4.29
C SER A 26 -0.91 2.59 4.01
N SER A 27 -1.21 3.01 2.77
CA SER A 27 -2.58 3.35 2.39
C SER A 27 -3.50 2.15 2.56
N VAL A 28 -3.15 0.97 2.05
CA VAL A 28 -3.96 -0.25 2.20
C VAL A 28 -4.20 -0.55 3.68
N LYS A 29 -3.14 -0.49 4.51
CA LYS A 29 -3.25 -0.70 5.96
C LYS A 29 -4.21 0.28 6.64
N THR A 30 -4.20 1.55 6.22
CA THR A 30 -5.12 2.56 6.77
C THR A 30 -6.58 2.25 6.45
N TYR A 31 -6.89 1.91 5.20
CA TYR A 31 -8.26 1.54 4.81
C TYR A 31 -8.73 0.24 5.48
N PHE A 32 -7.83 -0.72 5.63
CA PHE A 32 -8.12 -1.95 6.38
C PHE A 32 -8.54 -1.64 7.82
N LYS A 33 -7.80 -0.78 8.53
CA LYS A 33 -8.16 -0.36 9.89
C LYS A 33 -9.50 0.39 9.96
N ARG A 34 -9.82 1.22 8.95
CA ARG A 34 -11.12 1.91 8.90
C ARG A 34 -12.27 0.94 8.75
N LEU A 35 -12.11 -0.06 7.88
CA LEU A 35 -13.08 -1.14 7.73
C LEU A 35 -13.25 -1.91 9.04
N GLU A 36 -12.16 -2.29 9.69
CA GLU A 36 -12.19 -3.00 10.99
C GLU A 36 -12.97 -2.21 12.04
N VAL A 37 -12.73 -0.89 12.14
CA VAL A 37 -13.47 0.01 13.04
C VAL A 37 -14.96 0.06 12.67
N ALA A 38 -15.31 0.29 11.40
CA ALA A 38 -16.70 0.40 10.95
C ALA A 38 -17.50 -0.89 11.21
N VAL A 39 -16.88 -2.05 10.98
CA VAL A 39 -17.47 -3.36 11.28
C VAL A 39 -17.65 -3.54 12.78
N SER A 40 -16.65 -3.18 13.59
CA SER A 40 -16.74 -3.29 15.05
C SER A 40 -17.80 -2.36 15.67
N SER A 41 -18.10 -1.24 15.03
CA SER A 41 -19.12 -0.29 15.47
C SER A 41 -20.53 -0.63 14.96
N GLY A 42 -20.68 -1.63 14.08
CA GLY A 42 -21.97 -2.00 13.49
C GLY A 42 -22.52 -0.97 12.50
N ASP A 43 -21.65 -0.15 11.89
CA ASP A 43 -22.06 0.80 10.85
C ASP A 43 -21.92 0.15 9.47
N ASP A 44 -22.97 -0.56 9.06
CA ASP A 44 -22.99 -1.33 7.82
C ASP A 44 -22.77 -0.47 6.57
N ALA A 45 -23.30 0.76 6.56
CA ALA A 45 -23.17 1.68 5.43
C ALA A 45 -21.72 2.13 5.24
N THR A 46 -21.06 2.51 6.34
CA THR A 46 -19.64 2.89 6.32
C THR A 46 -18.75 1.67 6.02
N ALA A 47 -19.07 0.50 6.58
CA ALA A 47 -18.33 -0.72 6.32
C ALA A 47 -18.36 -1.11 4.82
N GLU A 48 -19.51 -1.04 4.16
CA GLU A 48 -19.62 -1.33 2.73
C GLU A 48 -18.81 -0.34 1.88
N ALA A 49 -18.85 0.96 2.23
CA ALA A 49 -18.10 1.99 1.53
C ALA A 49 -16.58 1.78 1.68
N GLU A 50 -16.09 1.57 2.90
CA GLU A 50 -14.67 1.34 3.18
C GLU A 50 -14.17 0.02 2.57
N HIS A 51 -15.01 -1.02 2.54
CA HIS A 51 -14.69 -2.29 1.87
C HIS A 51 -14.45 -2.09 0.36
N LYS A 52 -15.35 -1.38 -0.34
CA LYS A 52 -15.17 -1.08 -1.78
C LYS A 52 -13.89 -0.30 -2.05
N GLN A 53 -13.56 0.66 -1.19
CA GLN A 53 -12.32 1.43 -1.30
C GLN A 53 -11.08 0.56 -1.06
N LEU A 54 -11.12 -0.30 -0.02
CA LEU A 54 -10.03 -1.21 0.31
C LEU A 54 -9.72 -2.16 -0.85
N VAL A 55 -10.73 -2.81 -1.44
CA VAL A 55 -10.55 -3.71 -2.58
C VAL A 55 -9.86 -2.99 -3.74
N SER A 56 -10.36 -1.80 -4.13
CA SER A 56 -9.73 -1.02 -5.21
C SER A 56 -8.27 -0.65 -4.93
N ARG A 57 -7.91 -0.40 -3.66
CA ARG A 57 -6.53 -0.09 -3.25
C ARG A 57 -5.63 -1.31 -3.28
N ILE A 58 -6.13 -2.48 -2.87
CA ILE A 58 -5.40 -3.75 -2.94
C ILE A 58 -5.11 -4.09 -4.40
N ASP A 59 -6.11 -4.01 -5.28
CA ASP A 59 -5.93 -4.30 -6.71
C ASP A 59 -4.86 -3.40 -7.35
N LYS A 60 -4.90 -2.10 -7.03
CA LYS A 60 -3.88 -1.14 -7.48
C LYS A 60 -2.50 -1.42 -6.88
N ALA A 61 -2.43 -1.90 -5.64
CA ALA A 61 -1.17 -2.26 -5.01
C ALA A 61 -0.53 -3.49 -5.68
N VAL A 62 -1.34 -4.49 -6.02
CA VAL A 62 -0.90 -5.68 -6.77
C VAL A 62 -0.49 -5.29 -8.19
N GLN A 63 -1.27 -4.47 -8.89
CA GLN A 63 -0.94 -4.00 -10.25
C GLN A 63 0.40 -3.25 -10.30
N LYS A 64 0.72 -2.47 -9.25
CA LYS A 64 1.98 -1.73 -9.13
C LYS A 64 3.15 -2.57 -8.60
N GLY A 65 2.93 -3.84 -8.28
CA GLY A 65 3.96 -4.73 -7.71
C GLY A 65 4.36 -4.38 -6.28
N ALA A 66 3.56 -3.56 -5.59
CA ALA A 66 3.77 -3.25 -4.17
C ALA A 66 3.30 -4.38 -3.25
N MET A 67 2.40 -5.25 -3.74
CA MET A 67 1.94 -6.47 -3.08
C MET A 67 1.91 -7.64 -4.06
N HIS A 68 2.04 -8.86 -3.55
CA HIS A 68 1.92 -10.08 -4.35
C HIS A 68 0.44 -10.41 -4.63
N ARG A 69 0.18 -11.14 -5.73
CA ARG A 69 -1.15 -11.65 -6.08
C ARG A 69 -1.52 -12.88 -5.27
#